data_AF-A0AAV2P8C1-F1
#
_entry.id   AF-A0AAV2P8C1-F1
#
_cell.length_a   1.000
_cell.length_b   1.000
_cell.length_c   1.000
_cell.angle_alpha   90.00
_cell.angle_beta   90.00
_cell.angle_gamma   90.00
#
_symmetry.space_group_name_H-M   'P 1'
#
loop_
_entity.id
_entity.type
_entity.pdbx_description
1 polymer ?
#
loop_
_entity_poly.entity_id
_entity_poly.type
_entity_poly.pdbx_seq_one_letter_code
_entity_poly.pdbx_strand_id
1 'polypeptide(L)'
;MEEFLIKKDLVPTKLDIEWKQPQVNQFFDFMEKHLFWEPQYAFEKIFTLTTRWQLLHLPDFTLDERLSMSNLFIPDQIKKIRNIRSIASYEIIWKKEHSVIEMLKEYEEQIKSNDNNDVEDSLLTSIEPQDLVLK
;
A
#
# COMPACT_ATOMS: atom_id res chain seq x y z
N MET A 1 20.29 43.08 -5.97
CA MET A 1 20.70 42.52 -4.66
C MET A 1 19.51 42.22 -3.73
N GLU A 2 18.31 42.73 -4.01
CA GLU A 2 17.12 42.54 -3.14
C GLU A 2 16.36 41.22 -3.37
N GLU A 3 16.71 40.45 -4.40
CA GLU A 3 16.06 39.18 -4.74
C GLU A 3 16.04 38.16 -3.60
N PHE A 4 17.05 38.17 -2.73
CA PHE A 4 17.16 37.28 -1.58
C PHE A 4 16.53 37.85 -0.30
N LEU A 5 16.13 39.12 -0.32
CA LEU A 5 15.56 39.83 0.84
C LEU A 5 14.05 39.89 0.81
N ILE A 6 13.44 39.63 -0.35
CA ILE A 6 12.00 39.70 -0.55
C ILE A 6 11.48 38.28 -0.76
N LYS A 7 10.62 37.81 0.15
CA LYS A 7 9.87 36.57 -0.05
C LYS A 7 8.82 36.84 -1.13
N LYS A 8 9.13 36.42 -2.37
CA LYS A 8 8.32 36.69 -3.57
C LYS A 8 6.99 35.93 -3.58
N ASP A 9 6.94 34.78 -2.91
CA ASP A 9 5.80 33.87 -2.98
C ASP A 9 4.84 34.06 -1.81
N LEU A 10 3.55 34.12 -2.15
CA LEU A 10 2.43 33.94 -1.22
C LEU A 10 2.40 32.48 -0.78
N VAL A 11 3.32 32.10 0.11
CA VAL A 11 3.30 30.77 0.74
C VAL A 11 1.99 30.68 1.53
N PRO A 12 1.10 29.71 1.23
CA PRO A 12 -0.12 29.53 1.99
C PRO A 12 0.20 29.45 3.48
N THR A 13 -0.47 30.27 4.30
CA THR A 13 -0.25 30.28 5.75
C THR A 13 -0.69 28.98 6.41
N LYS A 14 -1.49 28.17 5.72
CA LYS A 14 -1.94 26.85 6.14
C LYS A 14 -1.83 25.88 4.97
N LEU A 15 -1.09 24.79 5.18
CA LEU A 15 -0.98 23.69 4.23
C LEU A 15 -1.69 22.45 4.79
N ASP A 16 -2.40 21.78 3.89
CA ASP A 16 -2.78 20.37 3.94
C ASP A 16 -1.58 19.44 4.21
N ILE A 17 -1.23 19.06 5.44
CA ILE A 17 -0.08 18.17 5.71
C ILE A 17 -0.47 16.77 6.21
N GLU A 18 -1.74 16.39 6.06
CA GLU A 18 -2.23 15.09 6.49
C GLU A 18 -1.87 13.98 5.48
N TRP A 19 -1.44 12.84 6.01
CA TRP A 19 -1.14 11.64 5.22
C TRP A 19 -2.42 10.87 4.93
N LYS A 20 -2.79 10.77 3.65
CA LYS A 20 -4.00 10.06 3.20
C LYS A 20 -3.72 8.63 2.77
N GLN A 21 -4.74 7.77 2.85
CA GLN A 21 -4.67 6.39 2.39
C GLN A 21 -4.28 6.32 0.91
N PRO A 22 -3.26 5.52 0.55
CA PRO A 22 -2.89 5.31 -0.84
C PRO A 22 -4.07 4.80 -1.70
N GLN A 23 -4.32 5.47 -2.82
CA GLN A 23 -5.37 5.10 -3.77
C GLN A 23 -4.81 4.07 -4.77
N VAL A 24 -4.87 2.78 -4.42
CA VAL A 24 -4.20 1.70 -5.16
C VAL A 24 -4.60 1.65 -6.64
N ASN A 25 -5.89 1.73 -6.97
CA ASN A 25 -6.36 1.68 -8.36
C ASN A 25 -5.86 2.89 -9.17
N GLN A 26 -5.94 4.10 -8.60
CA GLN A 26 -5.44 5.31 -9.26
C GLN A 26 -3.92 5.26 -9.47
N PHE A 27 -3.20 4.62 -8.54
CA PHE A 27 -1.77 4.38 -8.69
C PHE A 27 -1.50 3.45 -9.87
N PHE A 28 -2.28 2.39 -10.08
CA PHE A 28 -2.10 1.50 -11.24
C PHE A 28 -2.31 2.24 -12.55
N ASP A 29 -3.45 2.95 -12.69
CA ASP A 29 -3.74 3.74 -13.90
C ASP A 29 -2.61 4.72 -14.21
N PHE A 30 -2.06 5.34 -13.18
CA PHE A 30 -0.95 6.29 -13.32
C PHE A 30 0.35 5.60 -13.75
N MET A 31 0.73 4.50 -13.10
CA MET A 31 2.00 3.83 -13.37
C MET A 31 1.98 3.08 -14.71
N GLU A 32 0.85 2.49 -15.09
CA GLU A 32 0.66 1.90 -16.42
C GLU A 32 0.83 3.00 -17.50
N LYS A 33 0.11 4.12 -17.36
CA LYS A 33 0.12 5.20 -18.35
C LYS A 33 1.48 5.86 -18.52
N HIS A 34 2.20 6.09 -17.42
CA HIS A 34 3.39 6.92 -17.43
C HIS A 34 4.71 6.13 -17.43
N LEU A 35 4.69 4.90 -16.92
CA LEU A 35 5.89 4.08 -16.75
C LEU A 35 5.75 2.68 -17.33
N PHE A 36 4.59 2.35 -17.91
CA PHE A 36 4.31 1.03 -18.51
C PHE A 36 4.56 -0.11 -17.51
N TRP A 37 4.19 0.11 -16.25
CA TRP A 37 4.29 -0.94 -15.24
C TRP A 37 3.14 -1.92 -15.39
N GLU A 38 3.48 -3.21 -15.42
CA GLU A 38 2.52 -4.29 -15.26
C GLU A 38 1.77 -4.15 -13.93
N PRO A 39 0.43 -4.38 -13.90
CA PRO A 39 -0.38 -4.24 -12.68
C PRO A 39 0.17 -5.03 -11.48
N GLN A 40 0.64 -6.25 -11.70
CA GLN A 40 1.23 -7.08 -10.64
C GLN A 40 2.49 -6.43 -10.04
N TYR A 41 3.36 -5.87 -10.89
CA TYR A 41 4.57 -5.19 -10.42
C TYR A 41 4.21 -3.89 -9.68
N ALA A 42 3.25 -3.12 -10.19
CA ALA A 42 2.77 -1.91 -9.52
C ALA A 42 2.18 -2.24 -8.14
N PHE A 43 1.41 -3.32 -8.03
CA PHE A 43 0.87 -3.82 -6.77
C PHE A 43 1.97 -4.13 -5.76
N GLU A 44 2.98 -4.90 -6.14
CA GLU A 44 4.10 -5.25 -5.26
C GLU A 44 4.80 -4.01 -4.67
N LYS A 45 4.88 -2.91 -5.44
CA LYS A 45 5.50 -1.66 -4.97
C LYS A 45 4.61 -0.87 -4.02
N ILE A 46 3.31 -0.79 -4.29
CA ILE A 46 2.40 0.03 -3.47
C ILE A 46 1.91 -0.71 -2.22
N PHE A 47 1.82 -2.05 -2.27
CA PHE A 47 1.22 -2.86 -1.21
C PHE A 47 1.85 -2.63 0.17
N THR A 48 3.18 -2.60 0.24
CA THR A 48 3.90 -2.35 1.50
C THR A 48 3.72 -0.93 2.03
N LEU A 49 3.49 0.04 1.14
CA LEU A 49 3.18 1.42 1.54
C LEU A 49 1.76 1.52 2.10
N THR A 50 0.80 0.85 1.46
CA THR A 50 -0.59 0.83 1.91
C THR A 50 -0.75 0.17 3.28
N THR A 51 -0.16 -1.02 3.45
CA THR A 51 -0.21 -1.76 4.73
C THR A 51 0.50 -1.01 5.85
N ARG A 52 1.63 -0.36 5.57
CA ARG A 52 2.31 0.49 6.55
C ARG A 52 1.52 1.74 6.91
N TRP A 53 0.92 2.41 5.93
CA TRP A 53 0.03 3.54 6.19
C TRP A 53 -1.13 3.13 7.11
N GLN A 54 -1.74 1.97 6.85
CA GLN A 54 -2.82 1.44 7.69
C GLN A 54 -2.36 1.23 9.14
N LEU A 55 -1.21 0.59 9.36
CA LEU A 55 -0.70 0.37 10.73
C LEU A 55 -0.37 1.67 11.46
N LEU A 56 0.15 2.67 10.75
CA LEU A 56 0.51 3.96 11.34
C LEU A 56 -0.71 4.79 11.73
N HIS A 57 -1.73 4.82 10.88
CA HIS A 57 -2.79 5.82 10.93
C HIS A 57 -4.15 5.28 11.34
N LEU A 58 -4.47 4.00 11.09
CA LEU A 58 -5.76 3.44 11.53
C LEU A 58 -5.98 3.59 13.04
N PRO A 59 -4.98 3.42 13.93
CA PRO A 59 -5.15 3.66 15.37
C PRO A 59 -5.71 5.04 15.72
N ASP A 60 -5.46 6.07 14.90
CA ASP A 60 -5.88 7.45 15.14
C ASP A 60 -7.36 7.70 14.77
N PHE A 61 -7.99 6.80 14.00
CA PHE A 61 -9.41 6.87 13.64
C PHE A 61 -10.30 6.14 14.65
N THR A 62 -11.53 6.61 14.81
CA THR A 62 -12.59 5.93 15.56
C THR A 62 -13.01 4.63 14.87
N LEU A 63 -13.71 3.75 15.60
CA LEU A 63 -14.21 2.49 15.02
C LEU A 63 -15.16 2.73 13.84
N ASP A 64 -16.08 3.68 13.97
CA ASP A 64 -17.06 4.01 12.92
C ASP A 64 -16.37 4.55 11.65
N GLU A 65 -15.36 5.39 11.81
CA GLU A 65 -14.54 5.86 10.70
C GLU A 65 -13.86 4.68 10.00
N ARG A 66 -13.18 3.79 10.74
CA ARG A 66 -12.51 2.62 10.17
C ARG A 66 -13.48 1.69 9.43
N LEU A 67 -14.69 1.49 9.96
CA LEU A 67 -15.73 0.67 9.31
C LEU A 67 -16.27 1.29 8.03
N SER A 68 -16.22 2.62 7.91
CA SER A 68 -16.62 3.34 6.69
C SER A 68 -15.52 3.41 5.63
N MET A 69 -14.27 3.11 5.99
CA MET A 69 -13.14 3.11 5.06
C MET A 69 -13.21 1.90 4.12
N SER A 70 -13.05 2.17 2.83
CA SER A 70 -12.97 1.14 1.80
C SER A 70 -11.53 0.74 1.50
N ASN A 71 -11.35 -0.41 0.87
CA ASN A 71 -10.04 -0.91 0.39
C ASN A 71 -8.98 -1.01 1.49
N LEU A 72 -9.38 -1.43 2.70
CA LEU A 72 -8.46 -1.79 3.76
C LEU A 72 -8.02 -3.24 3.60
N PHE A 73 -6.71 -3.47 3.66
CA PHE A 73 -6.16 -4.82 3.79
C PHE A 73 -6.38 -5.34 5.21
N ILE A 74 -6.97 -6.52 5.33
CA ILE A 74 -7.25 -7.16 6.61
C ILE A 74 -6.13 -8.17 6.91
N PRO A 75 -5.42 -8.05 8.04
CA PRO A 75 -4.42 -9.04 8.42
C PRO A 75 -5.11 -10.37 8.74
N ASP A 76 -4.52 -11.46 8.28
CA ASP A 76 -4.98 -12.82 8.59
C ASP A 76 -4.21 -13.38 9.78
N GLN A 77 -2.90 -13.49 9.66
CA GLN A 77 -2.03 -14.01 10.72
C GLN A 77 -0.59 -13.54 10.61
N ILE A 78 0.14 -13.57 11.73
CA ILE A 78 1.59 -13.43 11.74
C ILE A 78 2.20 -14.76 11.33
N LYS A 79 2.91 -14.77 10.20
CA LYS A 79 3.57 -15.97 9.68
C LYS A 79 4.83 -16.32 10.47
N LYS A 80 5.67 -15.32 10.77
CA LYS A 80 6.89 -15.49 11.58
C LYS A 80 7.52 -14.16 12.00
N ILE A 81 8.41 -14.24 12.99
CA ILE A 81 9.30 -13.15 13.39
C ILE A 81 10.43 -13.00 12.36
N ARG A 82 10.78 -11.76 12.04
CA ARG A 82 11.89 -11.37 11.17
C ARG A 82 12.78 -10.37 11.88
N ASN A 83 14.03 -10.29 11.44
CA ASN A 83 14.93 -9.20 11.79
C ASN A 83 15.45 -8.58 10.48
N ILE A 84 15.02 -7.35 10.18
CA ILE A 84 15.43 -6.64 8.97
C ILE A 84 16.34 -5.49 9.40
N ARG A 85 17.63 -5.59 9.09
CA ARG A 85 18.62 -4.55 9.43
C ARG A 85 18.54 -4.12 10.90
N SER A 86 18.50 -5.09 11.81
CA SER A 86 18.39 -4.90 13.27
C SER A 86 17.04 -4.40 13.77
N ILE A 87 16.02 -4.31 12.92
CA ILE A 87 14.65 -3.99 13.32
C ILE A 87 13.89 -5.30 13.53
N ALA A 88 13.32 -5.47 14.73
CA ALA A 88 12.40 -6.57 15.00
C ALA A 88 11.11 -6.38 14.20
N SER A 89 10.74 -7.37 13.41
CA SER A 89 9.60 -7.28 12.50
C SER A 89 8.76 -8.55 12.54
N TYR A 90 7.53 -8.46 12.03
CA TYR A 90 6.69 -9.60 11.70
C TYR A 90 6.54 -9.70 10.18
N GLU A 91 6.58 -10.92 9.65
CA GLU A 91 6.02 -11.21 8.33
C GLU A 91 4.54 -11.53 8.53
N ILE A 92 3.67 -10.71 7.93
CA ILE A 92 2.21 -10.79 8.08
C ILE A 92 1.63 -11.37 6.80
N ILE A 93 0.72 -12.35 6.93
CA ILE A 93 -0.15 -12.79 5.84
C ILE A 93 -1.42 -11.96 5.91
N TRP A 94 -1.86 -11.49 4.75
CA TRP A 94 -3.06 -10.68 4.58
C TRP A 94 -4.13 -11.48 3.85
N LYS A 95 -5.39 -11.18 4.14
CA LYS A 95 -6.55 -11.77 3.47
C LYS A 95 -6.54 -11.45 1.97
N LYS A 96 -6.97 -12.42 1.15
CA LYS A 96 -7.01 -12.29 -0.31
C LYS A 96 -8.34 -11.73 -0.81
N GLU A 97 -9.36 -11.68 0.06
CA GLU A 97 -10.66 -11.05 -0.20
C GLU A 97 -10.51 -9.52 -0.24
N HIS A 98 -10.03 -9.01 -1.37
CA HIS A 98 -9.83 -7.60 -1.61
C HIS A 98 -9.97 -7.30 -3.11
N SER A 99 -10.69 -6.22 -3.44
CA SER A 99 -11.03 -5.81 -4.82
C SER A 99 -9.82 -5.77 -5.76
N VAL A 100 -8.71 -5.19 -5.30
CA VAL A 100 -7.43 -5.14 -6.04
C VAL A 100 -6.91 -6.54 -6.40
N ILE A 101 -7.03 -7.51 -5.49
CA ILE A 101 -6.54 -8.87 -5.72
C ILE A 101 -7.42 -9.58 -6.74
N GLU A 102 -8.73 -9.36 -6.71
CA GLU A 102 -9.66 -9.88 -7.72
C GLU A 102 -9.34 -9.31 -9.11
N MET A 103 -9.15 -8.00 -9.22
CA MET A 103 -8.76 -7.34 -10.46
C MET A 103 -7.42 -7.85 -11.01
N LEU A 104 -6.42 -8.09 -10.15
CA LEU A 104 -5.13 -8.67 -10.59
C LEU A 104 -5.29 -10.09 -11.14
N LYS A 105 -6.15 -10.91 -10.52
CA LYS A 105 -6.46 -12.26 -11.03
C LYS A 105 -7.13 -12.20 -12.40
N GLU A 106 -8.12 -11.33 -12.57
CA GLU A 106 -8.79 -11.12 -13.85
C GLU A 106 -7.82 -10.68 -14.95
N TYR A 107 -6.88 -9.79 -14.61
CA TYR A 107 -5.82 -9.35 -15.52
C TYR A 107 -4.88 -10.50 -15.91
N GLU A 108 -4.44 -11.30 -14.94
CA GLU A 108 -3.61 -12.48 -15.22
C GLU A 108 -4.34 -13.51 -16.09
N GLU A 109 -5.63 -13.76 -15.86
CA GLU A 109 -6.44 -14.68 -16.66
C GLU A 109 -6.55 -14.23 -18.12
N GLN A 110 -6.67 -12.92 -18.36
CA GLN A 110 -6.69 -12.36 -19.73
C GLN A 110 -5.36 -12.54 -20.45
N ILE A 111 -4.24 -12.53 -19.73
CA ILE A 111 -2.90 -12.73 -20.31
C ILE A 111 -2.55 -14.22 -20.47
N LYS A 112 -3.00 -15.07 -19.54
CA LYS A 112 -2.67 -16.51 -19.49
C LYS A 112 -3.42 -17.39 -20.50
N SER A 113 -4.10 -16.83 -21.51
CA SER A 113 -4.73 -17.62 -22.57
C SER A 113 -3.74 -18.43 -23.44
N ASN A 114 -2.43 -18.44 -23.15
CA ASN A 114 -1.40 -19.10 -23.95
C ASN A 114 -0.31 -19.88 -23.20
N ASP A 115 -0.28 -19.99 -21.86
CA ASP A 115 0.71 -20.86 -21.21
C ASP A 115 0.24 -21.43 -19.85
N ASN A 116 0.15 -22.76 -19.81
CA ASN A 116 -0.10 -23.57 -18.61
C ASN A 116 1.14 -23.56 -17.69
N ASN A 117 1.32 -22.48 -16.95
CA ASN A 117 2.17 -22.52 -15.77
C ASN A 117 1.28 -22.35 -14.53
N ASP A 118 1.24 -23.38 -13.69
CA ASP A 118 0.66 -23.35 -12.36
C ASP A 118 1.29 -22.19 -11.58
N VAL A 119 0.61 -21.05 -11.55
CA VAL A 119 1.02 -19.93 -10.70
C VAL A 119 0.69 -20.34 -9.29
N GLU A 120 1.72 -20.83 -8.62
CA GLU A 120 1.79 -21.08 -7.19
C GLU A 120 1.03 -19.96 -6.46
N ASP A 121 0.03 -20.34 -5.66
CA ASP A 121 -0.87 -19.44 -4.94
C ASP A 121 -0.10 -18.63 -3.89
N SER A 122 0.68 -17.65 -4.35
CA SER A 122 1.63 -16.95 -3.50
C SER A 122 0.87 -16.25 -2.37
N LEU A 123 1.41 -16.36 -1.16
CA LEU A 123 0.80 -15.73 0.00
C LEU A 123 0.96 -14.21 -0.12
N LEU A 124 -0.14 -13.47 0.05
CA LEU A 124 -0.09 -12.02 0.14
C LEU A 124 0.58 -11.63 1.46
N THR A 125 1.82 -11.15 1.39
CA THR A 125 2.64 -10.91 2.59
C THR A 125 3.33 -9.56 2.59
N SER A 126 3.45 -8.96 3.76
CA SER A 126 4.31 -7.79 4.00
C SER A 126 5.18 -8.01 5.24
N ILE A 127 6.24 -7.21 5.39
CA ILE A 127 7.10 -7.23 6.57
C ILE A 127 7.00 -5.89 7.28
N GLU A 128 6.49 -5.93 8.51
CA GLU A 128 6.17 -4.75 9.30
C GLU A 128 6.92 -4.73 10.63
N PRO A 129 7.43 -3.58 11.09
CA PRO A 129 8.03 -3.42 12.42
C PRO A 129 7.07 -3.85 13.55
N GLN A 130 7.59 -4.56 14.56
CA GLN A 130 6.73 -5.10 15.64
C GLN A 130 6.08 -3.99 16.48
N ASP A 131 6.78 -2.88 16.68
CA ASP A 131 6.27 -1.70 17.40
C ASP A 131 5.07 -1.07 16.71
N LEU A 132 5.00 -1.12 15.37
CA LEU A 132 3.84 -0.65 14.61
C LEU A 132 2.67 -1.63 14.66
N VAL A 133 2.95 -2.93 14.68
CA VAL A 133 1.91 -3.97 14.70
C VAL A 133 1.25 -4.09 16.08
N LEU A 134 1.99 -3.82 17.15
CA LEU A 134 1.55 -3.96 18.55
C LEU A 134 0.93 -2.68 19.12
N LYS A 135 0.78 -1.62 18.31
CA LYS A 135 0.23 -0.31 18.71
C LYS A 135 -1.29 -0.36 18.81
#